data_AF-A0A4P7WWM3-F1
#
_entry.id   AF-A0A4P7WWM3-F1
#
_cell.length_a   1.000
_cell.length_b   1.000
_cell.length_c   1.000
_cell.angle_alpha   90.00
_cell.angle_beta   90.00
_cell.angle_gamma   90.00
#
_symmetry.space_group_name_H-M   'P 1'
#
loop_
_entity.id
_entity.type
_entity.pdbx_description
1 polymer ?
#
loop_
_entity_poly.entity_id
_entity_poly.type
_entity_poly.pdbx_seq_one_letter_code
_entity_poly.pdbx_strand_id
1 'polypeptide(L)' 'MMTNTQKLLTKISQKTIEIKTNYPELQKYLDETRITLPQGDTESSEIDNEELSNYLNSLDTMVEKYKSNT' A
#
# COMPACT_ATOMS: atom_id res chain seq x y z
N MET A 1 -13.50 8.57 16.62
CA MET A 1 -12.45 7.53 16.75
C MET A 1 -12.03 7.13 15.34
N MET A 2 -10.74 7.01 15.04
CA MET A 2 -10.31 6.48 13.73
C MET A 2 -10.68 5.00 13.63
N THR A 3 -11.30 4.59 12.54
CA THR A 3 -11.58 3.17 12.26
C THR A 3 -10.27 2.45 11.91
N ASN A 4 -10.23 1.12 12.10
CA ASN A 4 -9.03 0.33 11.71
C ASN A 4 -8.70 0.51 10.22
N THR A 5 -9.72 0.61 9.37
CA THR A 5 -9.60 0.92 7.94
C THR A 5 -8.85 2.24 7.70
N GLN A 6 -9.22 3.32 8.42
CA GLN A 6 -8.54 4.62 8.29
C GLN A 6 -7.08 4.55 8.72
N LYS A 7 -6.76 3.77 9.76
CA LYS A 7 -5.36 3.56 10.19
C LYS A 7 -4.57 2.81 9.12
N LEU A 8 -5.14 1.76 8.52
CA LEU A 8 -4.50 1.00 7.44
C LEU A 8 -4.25 1.89 6.21
N LEU A 9 -5.26 2.64 5.76
CA LEU A 9 -5.14 3.58 4.65
C LEU A 9 -4.05 4.64 4.91
N THR A 10 -3.99 5.16 6.14
CA THR A 10 -2.95 6.12 6.53
C THR A 10 -1.56 5.49 6.42
N LYS A 11 -1.36 4.27 6.95
CA LYS A 11 -0.08 3.54 6.86
C LYS A 11 0.31 3.24 5.42
N ILE A 12 -0.65 2.80 4.61
CA ILE A 12 -0.43 2.53 3.18
C ILE A 12 0.04 3.82 2.47
N SER A 13 -0.63 4.94 2.72
CA SER A 13 -0.28 6.22 2.11
C SER A 13 1.11 6.69 2.54
N GLN A 14 1.42 6.61 3.84
CA GLN A 14 2.75 6.95 4.38
C GLN A 14 3.85 6.08 3.75
N LYS A 15 3.66 4.76 3.70
CA LYS A 15 4.61 3.84 3.08
C LYS A 15 4.76 4.09 1.58
N THR A 16 3.68 4.39 0.88
CA THR A 16 3.72 4.74 -0.54
C THR A 16 4.54 6.01 -0.77
N ILE A 17 4.39 7.03 0.08
CA ILE A 17 5.19 8.26 0.02
C ILE A 17 6.66 7.94 0.33
N GLU A 18 6.94 7.16 1.37
CA GLU A 18 8.30 6.73 1.71
C GLU A 18 8.96 6.00 0.55
N ILE A 19 8.25 5.08 -0.12
CA ILE A 19 8.73 4.39 -1.31
C ILE A 19 9.00 5.38 -2.43
N LYS A 20 8.10 6.32 -2.69
CA LYS A 20 8.31 7.34 -3.74
C LYS A 20 9.52 8.22 -3.48
N THR A 21 9.79 8.56 -2.23
CA THR A 21 10.88 9.47 -1.85
C THR A 21 12.22 8.75 -1.70
N ASN A 22 12.26 7.60 -1.04
CA ASN A 22 13.50 6.89 -0.70
C ASN A 22 13.85 5.77 -1.69
N TYR A 23 12.85 5.24 -2.40
CA TYR A 23 13.00 4.09 -3.30
C TYR A 23 12.34 4.38 -4.66
N PRO A 24 12.79 5.39 -5.42
CA PRO A 24 12.19 5.74 -6.71
C PRO A 24 12.18 4.56 -7.72
N GLU A 25 13.14 3.64 -7.60
CA GLU A 25 13.21 2.37 -8.34
C GLU A 25 11.96 1.49 -8.11
N LEU A 26 11.46 1.46 -6.87
CA LEU A 26 10.30 0.67 -6.48
C LEU A 26 8.98 1.30 -6.96
N GLN A 27 9.00 2.55 -7.40
CA GLN A 27 7.83 3.28 -7.87
C GLN A 27 7.17 2.59 -9.08
N LYS A 28 7.97 1.96 -9.96
CA LYS A 28 7.47 1.20 -11.12
C LYS A 28 6.52 0.05 -10.72
N TYR A 29 6.83 -0.66 -9.65
CA TYR A 29 6.01 -1.77 -9.17
C TYR A 29 4.79 -1.28 -8.36
N LEU A 30 4.85 -0.06 -7.79
CA LEU A 30 3.70 0.56 -7.14
C LEU A 30 2.59 0.87 -8.14
N ASP A 31 2.93 1.32 -9.34
CA ASP A 31 1.93 1.61 -10.37
C ASP A 31 1.29 0.33 -10.90
N GLU A 32 2.08 -0.74 -11.05
CA GLU A 32 1.55 -2.08 -11.42
C GLU A 32 0.60 -2.64 -10.35
N THR A 33 0.92 -2.47 -9.06
CA THR A 33 0.05 -2.94 -7.97
C THR A 33 -1.15 -2.04 -7.72
N ARG A 34 -1.09 -0.75 -8.06
CA ARG A 34 -2.25 0.16 -8.00
C ARG A 34 -3.32 -0.16 -9.03
N ILE A 35 -2.96 -0.81 -10.13
CA ILE A 35 -3.90 -1.32 -11.14
C ILE A 35 -4.70 -2.51 -10.58
N THR A 36 -4.09 -3.31 -9.70
CA THR A 36 -4.76 -4.47 -9.09
C THR A 36 -5.64 -4.13 -7.90
N LEU A 37 -5.44 -2.98 -7.26
CA LEU A 37 -6.37 -2.48 -6.25
C LEU A 37 -7.57 -1.84 -6.95
N PRO A 38 -8.82 -2.13 -6.53
CA PRO A 38 -9.98 -1.44 -7.04
C PRO A 38 -9.80 0.06 -6.78
N GLN A 39 -9.66 0.84 -7.86
CA GLN A 39 -9.56 2.29 -7.83
C GLN A 39 -10.94 2.85 -7.42
N GLY A 40 -11.24 2.81 -6.13
CA GLY A 40 -12.16 3.75 -5.50
C GLY A 40 -13.58 3.81 -6.04
N ASP A 41 -14.28 2.69 -6.20
CA ASP A 41 -15.74 2.70 -6.08
C ASP A 41 -16.10 2.61 -4.59
N THR A 42 -15.86 3.70 -3.85
CA THR A 42 -16.18 3.85 -2.43
C THR A 42 -17.69 4.02 -2.16
N GLU A 43 -18.55 3.57 -3.08
CA GLU A 43 -20.01 3.74 -2.96
C GLU A 43 -20.74 2.50 -2.46
N SER A 44 -20.16 1.28 -2.42
CA SER A 44 -20.95 0.12 -1.97
C SER A 44 -20.28 -1.13 -1.41
N SER A 45 -18.96 -1.25 -1.36
CA SER A 45 -18.35 -2.47 -0.78
C SER A 45 -17.46 -2.08 0.38
N GLU A 46 -17.74 -2.63 1.56
CA GLU A 46 -16.84 -2.57 2.72
C GLU A 46 -15.44 -2.95 2.24
N ILE A 47 -14.57 -1.95 2.06
CA ILE A 47 -13.17 -2.21 1.74
C ILE A 47 -12.65 -3.09 2.87
N ASP A 48 -12.37 -4.34 2.55
CA ASP A 48 -12.13 -5.34 3.57
C ASP A 48 -10.83 -4.97 4.28
N ASN A 49 -10.87 -4.92 5.61
CA ASN A 49 -9.66 -4.58 6.38
C ASN A 49 -8.55 -5.59 6.09
N GLU A 50 -8.91 -6.81 5.72
CA GLU A 50 -8.00 -7.85 5.28
C GLU A 50 -7.29 -7.48 3.97
N GLU A 51 -7.99 -7.00 2.95
CA GLU A 51 -7.37 -6.58 1.69
C GLU A 51 -6.39 -5.42 1.88
N LEU A 52 -6.78 -4.42 2.69
CA LEU A 52 -5.88 -3.31 3.03
C LEU A 52 -4.66 -3.78 3.82
N SER A 53 -4.84 -4.69 4.76
CA SER A 53 -3.74 -5.25 5.53
C SER A 53 -2.80 -6.06 4.64
N ASN A 54 -3.34 -6.86 3.72
CA ASN A 54 -2.57 -7.64 2.74
C ASN A 54 -1.80 -6.73 1.78
N TYR A 55 -2.41 -5.63 1.34
CA TYR A 55 -1.73 -4.64 0.51
C TYR A 55 -0.59 -3.94 1.26
N LEU A 56 -0.83 -3.50 2.50
CA LEU A 56 0.21 -2.90 3.34
C LEU A 56 1.39 -3.87 3.53
N ASN A 57 1.09 -5.14 3.81
CA ASN A 57 2.11 -6.18 4.00
C ASN A 57 2.90 -6.46 2.72
N SER A 58 2.25 -6.41 1.56
CA SER A 58 2.91 -6.51 0.26
C SER A 58 3.88 -5.35 0.02
N LEU A 59 3.48 -4.13 0.35
CA LEU A 59 4.36 -2.95 0.28
C LEU A 59 5.52 -3.04 1.27
N ASP A 60 5.30 -3.57 2.47
CA ASP A 60 6.36 -3.83 3.46
C ASP A 60 7.38 -4.83 2.93
N THR A 61 6.91 -6.00 2.52
CA THR A 61 7.73 -7.08 1.96
C THR A 61 8.56 -6.60 0.77
N MET A 62 7.96 -5.77 -0.10
CA MET A 62 8.63 -5.24 -1.27
C MET A 62 9.81 -4.32 -0.90
N VAL A 63 9.61 -3.42 0.07
CA VAL A 63 10.68 -2.56 0.61
C VAL A 63 11.74 -3.39 1.31
N GLU A 64 11.36 -4.39 2.11
CA GLU A 64 12.31 -5.27 2.80
C GLU A 64 13.16 -6.09 1.82
N LYS A 65 12.54 -6.65 0.77
CA LYS A 65 13.26 -7.39 -0.28
C LYS A 65 14.25 -6.50 -1.00
N TYR A 66 13.88 -5.25 -1.28
CA TYR A 66 14.78 -4.29 -1.89
C TYR A 66 15.96 -3.97 -0.96
N LYS A 67 15.68 -3.63 0.30
CA LYS A 67 16.69 -3.36 1.35
C LYS A 67 17.62 -4.55 1.61
N SER A 68 17.11 -5.78 1.52
CA SER A 68 17.91 -6.99 1.76
C SER A 68 18.77 -7.39 0.55
N ASN A 69 18.43 -6.90 -0.64
CA ASN A 69 19.22 -7.11 -1.86
C ASN A 69 20.18 -5.95 -2.17
N THR A 70 20.23 -4.91 -1.34
CA THR A 70 21.19 -3.78 -1.44
C THR A 70 22.15 -3.79 -0.26
#